data_AF-A0A1I0AL51-F1
#
_entry.id   AF-A0A1I0AL51-F1
#
_cell.length_a   1.000
_cell.length_b   1.000
_cell.length_c   1.000
_cell.angle_alpha   90.00
_cell.angle_beta   90.00
_cell.angle_gamma   90.00
#
_symmetry.space_group_name_H-M   'P 1'
#
loop_
_entity.id
_entity.type
_entity.pdbx_description
1 polymer ?
#
loop_
_entity_poly.entity_id
_entity_poly.type
_entity_poly.pdbx_seq_one_letter_code
_entity_poly.pdbx_strand_id
1 'polypeptide(L)'
;MKNRTLRFPFWFQRGWPLPAALLFAVLLAGCDWSVVFGNDPEDEDDDENLTAVASQVTGFELGVSDLDMSLPVYRDGLGMEVVDEVETDFSVRVTLASPVSPFEATLTLIEFTDGLGRNLQDNPGKIVFFTADADALANRFANAGGVVTVPPSNQEDFGVVGFGRDPDKNLIEIAETSPTGATYLAAIGIGASDLDQARDFYVDRVGLTERQFLSTDQYDEYIMGTPEDIPSLSLVLMHWTDGSEPRYRYNETRVRLISENPEEVVERTWSEEDGRTQDLDGNRLIINDEPAELGS
;
A
#
# COMPACT_ATOMS: atom_id res chain seq x y z
N MET A 1 -44.48 3.60 -39.20
CA MET A 1 -45.52 2.83 -38.49
C MET A 1 -45.06 2.62 -37.05
N LYS A 2 -45.79 3.23 -36.11
CA LYS A 2 -45.85 3.01 -34.64
C LYS A 2 -44.56 3.04 -33.78
N ASN A 3 -44.37 4.21 -33.15
CA ASN A 3 -43.74 4.46 -31.85
C ASN A 3 -44.32 3.60 -30.72
N ARG A 4 -43.52 3.32 -29.68
CA ARG A 4 -44.03 3.19 -28.29
C ARG A 4 -43.10 3.84 -27.27
N THR A 5 -43.58 4.99 -26.81
CA THR A 5 -43.23 5.72 -25.60
C THR A 5 -43.85 5.02 -24.38
N LEU A 6 -43.18 5.03 -23.23
CA LEU A 6 -43.79 4.69 -21.93
C LEU A 6 -43.64 5.88 -20.98
N ARG A 7 -44.78 6.40 -20.51
CA ARG A 7 -44.94 7.39 -19.43
C ARG A 7 -45.81 6.75 -18.34
N PHE A 8 -45.36 6.89 -17.09
CA PHE A 8 -46.05 7.15 -15.79
C PHE A 8 -47.38 6.44 -15.41
N PRO A 9 -47.64 6.27 -14.10
CA PRO A 9 -48.46 7.29 -13.42
C PRO A 9 -47.97 7.75 -12.04
N PHE A 10 -48.43 8.96 -11.72
CA PHE A 10 -48.41 9.73 -10.47
C PHE A 10 -49.52 9.28 -9.47
N TRP A 11 -49.57 9.97 -8.31
CA TRP A 11 -50.59 10.09 -7.23
C TRP A 11 -50.15 9.43 -5.90
N PHE A 12 -50.12 10.06 -4.70
CA PHE A 12 -50.64 11.36 -4.21
C PHE A 12 -49.94 11.82 -2.90
N GLN A 13 -49.98 13.14 -2.64
CA GLN A 13 -49.53 13.86 -1.43
C GLN A 13 -50.51 13.77 -0.23
N ARG A 14 -49.99 13.94 1.01
CA ARG A 14 -50.51 14.69 2.19
C ARG A 14 -49.70 14.23 3.43
N GLY A 15 -49.21 15.02 4.38
CA GLY A 15 -49.42 16.42 4.77
C GLY A 15 -49.77 16.51 6.27
N TRP A 16 -48.83 17.03 7.09
CA TRP A 16 -48.95 17.72 8.42
C TRP A 16 -49.26 16.93 9.72
N PRO A 17 -49.06 17.53 10.93
CA PRO A 17 -47.98 18.41 11.43
C PRO A 17 -47.47 18.04 12.87
N LEU A 18 -46.46 18.78 13.35
CA LEU A 18 -45.86 18.80 14.71
C LEU A 18 -46.86 19.16 15.85
N PRO A 19 -46.48 18.97 17.13
CA PRO A 19 -46.10 20.15 17.92
C PRO A 19 -44.99 19.96 18.98
N ALA A 20 -44.31 21.08 19.28
CA ALA A 20 -43.88 21.63 20.59
C ALA A 20 -43.15 20.72 21.62
N ALA A 21 -42.24 21.14 22.48
CA ALA A 21 -41.52 22.37 22.84
C ALA A 21 -40.81 22.00 24.17
N LEU A 22 -39.60 22.48 24.46
CA LEU A 22 -39.26 22.90 25.83
C LEU A 22 -38.00 23.76 25.84
N LEU A 23 -38.20 25.05 26.10
CA LEU A 23 -37.20 25.97 26.62
C LEU A 23 -36.90 25.60 28.08
N PHE A 24 -35.62 25.66 28.46
CA PHE A 24 -35.24 25.94 29.84
C PHE A 24 -34.21 27.08 29.83
N ALA A 25 -34.65 28.25 30.27
CA ALA A 25 -33.80 29.37 30.63
C ALA A 25 -33.79 29.43 32.16
N VAL A 26 -32.60 29.35 32.77
CA VAL A 26 -32.38 29.73 34.16
C VAL A 26 -31.34 30.85 34.15
N LEU A 27 -31.82 32.06 34.44
CA LEU A 27 -31.02 33.19 34.87
C LEU A 27 -31.01 33.18 36.41
N LEU A 28 -29.84 32.99 37.01
CA LEU A 28 -29.56 33.48 38.36
C LEU A 28 -28.33 34.38 38.30
N ALA A 29 -28.52 35.56 38.88
CA ALA A 29 -27.56 36.63 38.97
C ALA A 29 -26.47 36.33 40.03
N GLY A 30 -25.26 36.79 39.73
CA GLY A 30 -24.41 37.53 40.66
C GLY A 30 -23.92 36.81 41.91
N CYS A 31 -22.70 36.27 41.84
CA CYS A 31 -21.71 36.42 42.90
C CYS A 31 -20.33 36.52 42.25
N ASP A 32 -19.83 37.75 42.20
CA ASP A 32 -18.44 38.10 41.91
C ASP A 32 -17.57 37.71 43.11
N TRP A 33 -16.81 36.63 42.97
CA TRP A 33 -15.68 36.29 43.84
C TRP A 33 -14.48 36.07 42.92
N SER A 34 -13.94 37.16 42.40
CA SER A 34 -12.54 37.17 41.99
C SER A 34 -11.63 36.70 43.14
N VAL A 35 -10.62 35.92 42.78
CA VAL A 35 -9.40 35.59 43.54
C VAL A 35 -9.44 34.31 44.40
N VAL A 36 -9.35 33.14 43.74
CA VAL A 36 -8.55 31.99 44.20
C VAL A 36 -8.03 31.24 42.96
N PHE A 37 -6.84 31.67 42.51
CA PHE A 37 -5.84 30.95 41.69
C PHE A 37 -6.24 30.28 40.36
N GLY A 38 -5.59 30.77 39.29
CA GLY A 38 -5.35 30.01 38.06
C GLY A 38 -5.86 30.75 36.83
N ASN A 39 -5.00 31.50 36.16
CA ASN A 39 -5.16 31.69 34.73
C ASN A 39 -5.16 30.29 34.11
N ASP A 40 -6.27 29.89 33.50
CA ASP A 40 -6.26 28.80 32.53
C ASP A 40 -5.89 29.46 31.19
N PRO A 41 -4.64 29.32 30.71
CA PRO A 41 -4.37 29.62 29.32
C PRO A 41 -5.10 28.55 28.50
N GLU A 42 -5.97 29.04 27.61
CA GLU A 42 -6.20 28.50 26.26
C GLU A 42 -6.01 26.98 26.13
N ASP A 43 -7.13 26.26 25.98
CA ASP A 43 -7.18 24.99 25.24
C ASP A 43 -6.63 25.27 23.82
N GLU A 44 -5.30 25.32 23.68
CA GLU A 44 -4.62 25.10 22.42
C GLU A 44 -4.82 23.62 22.13
N ASP A 45 -5.54 23.32 21.05
CA ASP A 45 -5.50 22.02 20.41
C ASP A 45 -4.01 21.69 20.20
N ASP A 46 -3.47 20.77 21.02
CA ASP A 46 -2.15 20.18 20.83
C ASP A 46 -2.19 19.33 19.55
N ASP A 47 -2.25 20.00 18.39
CA ASP A 47 -1.77 19.44 17.13
C ASP A 47 -0.28 19.20 17.36
N GLU A 48 0.06 17.99 17.84
CA GLU A 48 1.44 17.54 17.97
C GLU A 48 2.11 17.74 16.62
N ASN A 49 2.84 18.85 16.47
CA ASN A 49 3.54 19.19 15.26
C ASN A 49 4.69 18.21 15.10
N LEU A 50 4.42 17.08 14.46
CA LEU A 50 5.39 16.02 14.21
C LEU A 50 6.58 16.63 13.45
N THR A 51 7.78 16.39 13.96
CA THR A 51 9.01 16.78 13.26
C THR A 51 9.00 16.19 11.83
N ALA A 52 9.28 16.97 10.81
CA ALA A 52 9.35 16.42 9.45
C ALA A 52 10.42 15.31 9.38
N VAL A 53 10.06 14.18 8.79
CA VAL A 53 10.96 13.07 8.47
C VAL A 53 10.84 12.76 6.98
N ALA A 54 11.91 12.29 6.36
CA ALA A 54 11.89 11.83 4.98
C ALA A 54 12.33 10.37 4.94
N SER A 55 11.53 9.55 4.25
CA SER A 55 11.84 8.14 4.04
C SER A 55 11.91 7.78 2.56
N GLN A 56 12.57 6.67 2.27
CA GLN A 56 12.61 6.04 0.96
C GLN A 56 12.30 4.55 1.10
N VAL A 57 11.45 4.04 0.21
CA VAL A 57 11.17 2.60 0.11
C VAL A 57 12.30 1.92 -0.65
N THR A 58 12.86 0.85 -0.10
CA THR A 58 13.98 0.09 -0.68
C THR A 58 13.68 -1.37 -0.95
N GLY A 59 12.56 -1.86 -0.44
CA GLY A 59 12.16 -3.21 -0.75
C GLY A 59 10.87 -3.65 -0.08
N PHE A 60 10.54 -4.89 -0.37
CA PHE A 60 9.35 -5.54 0.13
C PHE A 60 9.68 -6.98 0.50
N GLU A 61 9.24 -7.41 1.68
CA GLU A 61 9.29 -8.82 2.07
C GLU A 61 7.89 -9.42 1.94
N LEU A 62 7.79 -10.52 1.20
CA LEU A 62 6.54 -11.21 0.87
C LEU A 62 6.62 -12.65 1.36
N GLY A 63 5.72 -13.02 2.26
CA GLY A 63 5.49 -14.41 2.61
C GLY A 63 4.94 -15.20 1.42
N VAL A 64 5.55 -16.36 1.12
CA VAL A 64 5.14 -17.27 0.06
C VAL A 64 4.84 -18.66 0.61
N SER A 65 3.88 -19.37 0.01
CA SER A 65 3.50 -20.70 0.50
C SER A 65 4.49 -21.81 0.14
N ASP A 66 5.28 -21.61 -0.92
CA ASP A 66 6.25 -22.57 -1.42
C ASP A 66 7.32 -21.81 -2.22
N LEU A 67 8.55 -21.78 -1.72
CA LEU A 67 9.64 -21.06 -2.36
C LEU A 67 10.07 -21.71 -3.69
N ASP A 68 9.99 -23.04 -3.81
CA ASP A 68 10.34 -23.78 -5.03
C ASP A 68 9.37 -23.42 -6.18
N MET A 69 8.09 -23.15 -5.86
CA MET A 69 7.12 -22.68 -6.84
C MET A 69 7.24 -21.18 -7.14
N SER A 70 7.46 -20.35 -6.12
CA SER A 70 7.45 -18.89 -6.28
C SER A 70 8.75 -18.34 -6.86
N LEU A 71 9.92 -18.87 -6.47
CA LEU A 71 11.21 -18.32 -6.90
C LEU A 71 11.41 -18.30 -8.42
N PRO A 72 11.11 -19.36 -9.20
CA PRO A 72 11.25 -19.33 -10.66
C PRO A 72 10.39 -18.24 -11.32
N VAL A 73 9.21 -17.92 -10.78
CA VAL A 73 8.32 -16.89 -11.32
C VAL A 73 8.99 -15.52 -11.28
N TYR A 74 9.62 -15.17 -10.16
CA TYR A 74 10.31 -13.88 -10.01
C TYR A 74 11.68 -13.85 -10.69
N ARG A 75 12.46 -14.93 -10.55
CA ARG A 75 13.80 -15.02 -11.15
C ARG A 75 13.76 -15.18 -12.66
N ASP A 76 13.13 -16.26 -13.13
CA ASP A 76 13.17 -16.65 -14.54
C ASP A 76 12.04 -15.96 -15.35
N GLY A 77 10.88 -15.76 -14.72
CA GLY A 77 9.73 -15.12 -15.34
C GLY A 77 9.86 -13.60 -15.44
N LEU A 78 10.19 -12.96 -14.32
CA LEU A 78 10.25 -11.49 -14.20
C LEU A 78 11.67 -10.93 -14.33
N GLY A 79 12.69 -11.80 -14.43
CA GLY A 79 14.06 -11.42 -14.76
C GLY A 79 14.84 -10.83 -13.58
N MET A 80 14.43 -11.10 -12.35
CA MET A 80 15.20 -10.72 -11.16
C MET A 80 16.36 -11.69 -10.92
N GLU A 81 17.37 -11.25 -10.18
CA GLU A 81 18.51 -12.08 -9.76
C GLU A 81 18.50 -12.25 -8.24
N VAL A 82 18.85 -13.44 -7.77
CA VAL A 82 19.05 -13.69 -6.34
C VAL A 82 20.33 -12.99 -5.88
N VAL A 83 20.21 -12.12 -4.89
CA VAL A 83 21.33 -11.35 -4.33
C VAL A 83 21.70 -11.77 -2.90
N ASP A 84 20.78 -12.42 -2.19
CA ASP A 84 21.04 -12.95 -0.84
C ASP A 84 20.10 -14.11 -0.53
N GLU A 85 20.58 -15.07 0.26
CA GLU A 85 19.80 -16.18 0.78
C GLU A 85 20.12 -16.40 2.26
N VAL A 86 19.09 -16.33 3.10
CA VAL A 86 19.23 -16.49 4.56
C VAL A 86 18.28 -17.56 5.05
N GLU A 87 18.85 -18.60 5.63
CA GLU A 87 18.12 -19.63 6.36
C GLU A 87 18.21 -19.37 7.87
N THR A 88 17.09 -19.54 8.55
CA THR A 88 16.96 -19.48 10.01
C THR A 88 16.15 -20.69 10.49
N ASP A 89 16.10 -20.91 11.80
CA ASP A 89 15.29 -21.97 12.39
C ASP A 89 13.78 -21.87 12.07
N PHE A 90 13.30 -20.71 11.59
CA PHE A 90 11.88 -20.41 11.41
C PHE A 90 11.50 -19.96 9.99
N SER A 91 12.48 -19.69 9.12
CA SER A 91 12.21 -19.28 7.74
C SER A 91 13.43 -19.41 6.84
N VAL A 92 13.17 -19.65 5.55
CA VAL A 92 14.09 -19.45 4.44
C VAL A 92 13.71 -18.14 3.74
N ARG A 93 14.70 -17.27 3.48
CA ARG A 93 14.50 -15.98 2.82
C ARG A 93 15.39 -15.87 1.60
N VAL A 94 14.81 -15.54 0.45
CA VAL A 94 15.56 -15.30 -0.78
C VAL A 94 15.28 -13.88 -1.22
N THR A 95 16.32 -13.04 -1.21
CA THR A 95 16.23 -11.65 -1.65
C THR A 95 16.64 -11.56 -3.11
N LEU A 96 15.78 -10.94 -3.90
CA LEU A 96 15.97 -10.70 -5.32
C LEU A 96 16.09 -9.20 -5.61
N ALA A 97 16.90 -8.86 -6.61
CA ALA A 97 16.99 -7.51 -7.17
C ALA A 97 16.87 -7.55 -8.69
N SER A 98 16.48 -6.43 -9.30
CA SER A 98 16.55 -6.31 -10.76
C SER A 98 18.01 -6.04 -11.17
N PRO A 99 18.58 -6.76 -12.15
CA PRO A 99 20.00 -6.66 -12.49
C PRO A 99 20.39 -5.28 -13.03
N VAL A 100 19.44 -4.58 -13.63
CA VAL A 100 19.60 -3.21 -14.12
C VAL A 100 18.35 -2.42 -13.72
N SER A 101 18.52 -1.46 -12.80
CA SER A 101 17.46 -0.61 -12.28
C SER A 101 17.97 0.83 -12.10
N PRO A 102 17.13 1.85 -12.26
CA PRO A 102 17.51 3.24 -11.97
C PRO A 102 17.68 3.53 -10.47
N PHE A 103 17.30 2.61 -9.59
CA PHE A 103 17.42 2.71 -8.14
C PHE A 103 17.56 1.32 -7.51
N GLU A 104 18.02 1.25 -6.25
CA GLU A 104 18.05 0.02 -5.49
C GLU A 104 16.64 -0.36 -5.02
N ALA A 105 16.23 -1.59 -5.34
CA ALA A 105 14.95 -2.15 -4.95
C ALA A 105 15.06 -3.66 -4.82
N THR A 106 14.56 -4.18 -3.71
CA THR A 106 14.61 -5.61 -3.40
C THR A 106 13.21 -6.20 -3.17
N LEU A 107 13.04 -7.45 -3.58
CA LEU A 107 11.91 -8.29 -3.20
C LEU A 107 12.46 -9.50 -2.46
N THR A 108 12.09 -9.68 -1.20
CA THR A 108 12.45 -10.87 -0.43
C THR A 108 11.26 -11.82 -0.35
N LEU A 109 11.41 -13.02 -0.88
CA LEU A 109 10.45 -14.11 -0.69
C LEU A 109 10.76 -14.83 0.62
N ILE A 110 9.75 -15.05 1.45
CA ILE A 110 9.89 -15.71 2.75
C ILE A 110 9.02 -16.96 2.78
N GLU A 111 9.65 -18.12 2.84
CA GLU A 111 8.98 -19.36 3.24
C GLU A 111 9.19 -19.57 4.74
N PHE A 112 8.08 -19.67 5.49
CA PHE A 112 8.12 -19.91 6.93
C PHE A 112 8.11 -21.41 7.25
N THR A 113 9.05 -21.85 8.09
CA THR A 113 9.28 -23.27 8.40
C THR A 113 8.88 -23.66 9.81
N ASP A 114 8.35 -22.72 10.60
CA ASP A 114 7.96 -22.93 12.01
C ASP A 114 6.60 -23.61 12.22
N GLY A 115 5.88 -23.90 11.13
CA GLY A 115 4.58 -24.58 11.17
C GLY A 115 3.42 -23.71 11.67
N LEU A 116 3.62 -22.41 11.87
CA LEU A 116 2.53 -21.49 12.20
C LEU A 116 1.73 -21.16 10.92
N GLY A 117 0.41 -21.32 10.99
CA GLY A 117 -0.49 -20.95 9.89
C GLY A 117 -0.47 -19.44 9.66
N ARG A 118 -0.20 -19.02 8.43
CA ARG A 118 -0.09 -17.62 8.01
C ARG A 118 -0.94 -17.32 6.79
N ASN A 119 -1.29 -16.05 6.61
CA ASN A 119 -1.90 -15.60 5.37
C ASN A 119 -0.82 -15.22 4.36
N LEU A 120 -0.61 -16.11 3.39
CA LEU A 120 0.44 -15.98 2.37
C LEU A 120 -0.14 -15.78 0.97
N GLN A 121 -1.47 -15.92 0.83
CA GLN A 121 -2.16 -15.88 -0.46
C GLN A 121 -3.04 -14.65 -0.58
N ASP A 122 -3.31 -14.28 -1.84
CA ASP A 122 -4.30 -13.27 -2.21
C ASP A 122 -4.04 -11.92 -1.52
N ASN A 123 -2.76 -11.49 -1.42
CA ASN A 123 -2.44 -10.19 -0.85
C ASN A 123 -3.14 -9.09 -1.67
N PRO A 124 -3.82 -8.13 -1.00
CA PRO A 124 -4.67 -7.16 -1.67
C PRO A 124 -3.93 -6.05 -2.42
N GLY A 125 -2.59 -6.01 -2.34
CA GLY A 125 -1.75 -5.11 -3.10
C GLY A 125 -1.30 -5.68 -4.44
N LYS A 126 -0.22 -5.13 -5.00
CA LYS A 126 0.35 -5.54 -6.30
C LYS A 126 1.86 -5.42 -6.35
N ILE A 127 2.50 -6.10 -7.31
CA ILE A 127 3.93 -6.00 -7.57
C ILE A 127 4.09 -5.57 -9.03
N VAL A 128 4.76 -4.45 -9.25
CA VAL A 128 4.77 -3.78 -10.56
C VAL A 128 6.16 -3.89 -11.18
N PHE A 129 6.21 -4.38 -12.42
CA PHE A 129 7.42 -4.43 -13.22
C PHE A 129 7.29 -3.53 -14.44
N PHE A 130 8.29 -2.68 -14.65
CA PHE A 130 8.45 -1.94 -15.90
C PHE A 130 9.34 -2.73 -16.84
N THR A 131 9.05 -2.66 -18.13
CA THR A 131 9.81 -3.35 -19.16
C THR A 131 9.70 -2.65 -20.52
N ALA A 132 10.63 -2.89 -21.43
CA ALA A 132 10.56 -2.38 -22.80
C ALA A 132 9.67 -3.23 -23.74
N ASP A 133 9.30 -4.45 -23.33
CA ASP A 133 8.48 -5.38 -24.12
C ASP A 133 7.56 -6.17 -23.17
N ALA A 134 6.36 -5.62 -22.96
CA ALA A 134 5.40 -6.18 -22.00
C ALA A 134 4.90 -7.57 -22.42
N ASP A 135 4.67 -7.78 -23.72
CA ASP A 135 4.25 -9.08 -24.26
C ASP A 135 5.32 -10.16 -24.03
N ALA A 136 6.59 -9.84 -24.29
CA ALA A 136 7.68 -10.80 -24.03
C ALA A 136 7.83 -11.10 -22.54
N LEU A 137 7.70 -10.10 -21.66
CA LEU A 137 7.76 -10.34 -20.21
C LEU A 137 6.58 -11.19 -19.73
N ALA A 138 5.35 -10.89 -20.18
CA ALA A 138 4.16 -11.66 -19.81
C ALA A 138 4.26 -13.13 -20.25
N ASN A 139 4.84 -13.39 -21.43
CA ASN A 139 5.09 -14.76 -21.90
C ASN A 139 6.14 -15.48 -21.04
N ARG A 140 7.23 -14.81 -20.63
CA ARG A 140 8.22 -15.40 -19.71
C ARG A 140 7.61 -15.69 -18.35
N PHE A 141 6.87 -14.73 -17.80
CA PHE A 141 6.12 -14.89 -16.55
C PHE A 141 5.20 -16.10 -16.58
N ALA A 142 4.41 -16.27 -17.64
CA ALA A 142 3.54 -17.43 -17.82
C ALA A 142 4.33 -18.75 -17.90
N ASN A 143 5.42 -18.78 -18.66
CA ASN A 143 6.27 -19.97 -18.80
C ASN A 143 6.96 -20.37 -17.48
N ALA A 144 7.20 -19.41 -16.58
CA ALA A 144 7.81 -19.65 -15.28
C ALA A 144 6.83 -20.11 -14.20
N GLY A 145 5.53 -20.21 -14.52
CA GLY A 145 4.48 -20.67 -13.59
C GLY A 145 3.49 -19.59 -13.14
N GLY A 146 3.69 -18.34 -13.56
CA GLY A 146 2.71 -17.29 -13.37
C GLY A 146 1.46 -17.48 -14.24
N VAL A 147 0.37 -16.81 -13.88
CA VAL A 147 -0.90 -16.84 -14.64
C VAL A 147 -1.19 -15.44 -15.16
N VAL A 148 -1.12 -15.23 -16.48
CA VAL A 148 -1.56 -13.96 -17.09
C VAL A 148 -3.09 -13.91 -17.09
N THR A 149 -3.66 -12.95 -16.37
CA THR A 149 -5.12 -12.76 -16.24
C THR A 149 -5.64 -11.73 -17.23
N VAL A 150 -4.83 -10.73 -17.55
CA VAL A 150 -5.09 -9.71 -18.59
C VAL A 150 -3.82 -9.55 -19.41
N PRO A 151 -3.81 -9.98 -20.69
CA PRO A 151 -2.65 -9.78 -21.55
C PRO A 151 -2.29 -8.29 -21.69
N PRO A 152 -1.00 -7.94 -21.84
CA PRO A 152 -0.58 -6.58 -22.12
C PRO A 152 -1.35 -5.99 -23.31
N SER A 153 -1.91 -4.80 -23.11
CA SER A 153 -2.59 -4.07 -24.18
C SER A 153 -2.58 -2.58 -23.88
N ASN A 154 -2.64 -1.76 -24.93
CA ASN A 154 -2.67 -0.31 -24.78
C ASN A 154 -3.99 0.14 -24.16
N GLN A 155 -3.91 0.70 -22.97
CA GLN A 155 -4.99 1.37 -22.25
C GLN A 155 -4.84 2.88 -22.42
N GLU A 156 -5.94 3.56 -22.76
CA GLU A 156 -5.95 4.95 -23.25
C GLU A 156 -5.19 5.93 -22.34
N ASP A 157 -5.29 5.75 -21.02
CA ASP A 157 -4.66 6.63 -20.01
C ASP A 157 -3.41 6.04 -19.33
N PHE A 158 -3.13 4.73 -19.53
CA PHE A 158 -2.09 4.01 -18.78
C PHE A 158 -0.97 3.43 -19.67
N GLY A 159 -1.09 3.54 -21.00
CA GLY A 159 -0.16 2.91 -21.93
C GLY A 159 -0.35 1.40 -21.99
N VAL A 160 0.69 0.66 -22.39
CA VAL A 160 0.60 -0.80 -22.49
C VAL A 160 0.76 -1.43 -21.11
N VAL A 161 -0.34 -2.01 -20.60
CA VAL A 161 -0.37 -2.63 -19.27
C VAL A 161 -1.03 -4.00 -19.37
N GLY A 162 -0.49 -4.98 -18.63
CA GLY A 162 -1.05 -6.31 -18.44
C GLY A 162 -0.99 -6.72 -16.97
N PHE A 163 -1.80 -7.72 -16.62
CA PHE A 163 -1.91 -8.24 -15.26
C PHE A 163 -1.76 -9.76 -15.22
N GLY A 164 -1.19 -10.22 -14.12
CA GLY A 164 -1.06 -11.64 -13.83
C GLY A 164 -1.17 -11.94 -12.33
N ARG A 165 -1.03 -13.22 -12.00
CA ARG A 165 -1.06 -13.75 -10.65
C ARG A 165 0.11 -14.72 -10.47
N ASP A 166 0.87 -14.54 -9.39
CA ASP A 166 1.90 -15.50 -9.01
C ASP A 166 1.26 -16.78 -8.37
N PRO A 167 2.05 -17.78 -7.93
CA PRO A 167 1.52 -19.01 -7.35
C PRO A 167 0.67 -18.79 -6.08
N ASP A 168 0.98 -17.73 -5.32
CA ASP A 168 0.24 -17.29 -4.14
C ASP A 168 -0.91 -16.31 -4.47
N LYS A 169 -1.16 -16.07 -5.76
CA LYS A 169 -2.19 -15.18 -6.32
C LYS A 169 -2.01 -13.71 -5.95
N ASN A 170 -0.79 -13.28 -5.68
CA ASN A 170 -0.45 -11.87 -5.62
C ASN A 170 -0.63 -11.24 -7.00
N LEU A 171 -1.18 -10.01 -7.06
CA LEU A 171 -1.35 -9.31 -8.32
C LEU A 171 0.00 -8.85 -8.86
N ILE A 172 0.31 -9.24 -10.10
CA ILE A 172 1.50 -8.78 -10.83
C ILE A 172 1.03 -7.83 -11.92
N GLU A 173 1.59 -6.63 -11.95
CA GLU A 173 1.38 -5.65 -13.02
C GLU A 173 2.63 -5.58 -13.89
N ILE A 174 2.42 -5.70 -15.20
CA ILE A 174 3.47 -5.55 -16.20
C ILE A 174 3.13 -4.33 -17.03
N ALA A 175 3.92 -3.27 -16.92
CA ALA A 175 3.73 -2.05 -17.69
C ALA A 175 4.91 -1.82 -18.64
N GLU A 176 4.59 -1.48 -19.89
CA GLU A 176 5.59 -1.10 -20.87
C GLU A 176 6.04 0.34 -20.64
N THR A 177 7.35 0.55 -20.60
CA THR A 177 7.99 1.85 -20.56
C THR A 177 8.85 2.04 -21.81
N SER A 178 9.73 3.04 -21.80
CA SER A 178 10.63 3.36 -22.92
C SER A 178 11.25 2.09 -23.56
N PRO A 179 11.27 1.97 -24.90
CA PRO A 179 11.66 0.75 -25.62
C PRO A 179 13.14 0.37 -25.47
N THR A 180 13.92 1.15 -24.73
CA THR A 180 15.32 0.88 -24.39
C THR A 180 15.54 0.52 -22.93
N GLY A 181 14.47 0.41 -22.13
CA GLY A 181 14.52 0.14 -20.69
C GLY A 181 14.83 -1.32 -20.37
N ALA A 182 15.61 -1.54 -19.32
CA ALA A 182 15.70 -2.85 -18.68
C ALA A 182 14.36 -3.22 -18.03
N THR A 183 14.16 -4.51 -17.74
CA THR A 183 13.05 -4.92 -16.87
C THR A 183 13.46 -4.70 -15.43
N TYR A 184 12.62 -4.03 -14.64
CA TYR A 184 12.89 -3.82 -13.21
C TYR A 184 11.63 -3.68 -12.37
N LEU A 185 11.77 -4.02 -11.08
CA LEU A 185 10.76 -3.80 -10.03
C LEU A 185 10.57 -2.29 -9.83
N ALA A 186 9.41 -1.78 -10.21
CA ALA A 186 9.12 -0.34 -10.24
C ALA A 186 8.29 0.13 -9.03
N ALA A 187 7.39 -0.73 -8.55
CA ALA A 187 6.57 -0.44 -7.39
C ALA A 187 6.15 -1.72 -6.67
N ILE A 188 5.89 -1.58 -5.37
CA ILE A 188 5.30 -2.60 -4.52
C ILE A 188 4.04 -2.02 -3.88
N GLY A 189 3.01 -2.84 -3.75
CA GLY A 189 1.71 -2.41 -3.29
C GLY A 189 1.24 -3.22 -2.10
N ILE A 190 0.56 -2.54 -1.19
CA ILE A 190 -0.16 -3.13 -0.07
C ILE A 190 -1.61 -2.73 -0.15
N GLY A 191 -2.50 -3.57 0.36
CA GLY A 191 -3.90 -3.19 0.47
C GLY A 191 -4.13 -2.35 1.72
N ALA A 192 -5.00 -1.35 1.61
CA ALA A 192 -5.45 -0.51 2.70
C ALA A 192 -6.95 -0.72 2.94
N SER A 193 -7.36 -0.93 4.20
CA SER A 193 -8.79 -1.04 4.54
C SER A 193 -9.51 0.30 4.48
N ASP A 194 -8.78 1.39 4.74
CA ASP A 194 -9.19 2.77 4.53
C ASP A 194 -8.06 3.50 3.81
N LEU A 195 -8.28 3.85 2.54
CA LEU A 195 -7.24 4.32 1.64
C LEU A 195 -6.71 5.72 2.03
N ASP A 196 -7.59 6.62 2.47
CA ASP A 196 -7.21 7.97 2.88
C ASP A 196 -6.45 7.95 4.21
N GLN A 197 -6.91 7.16 5.19
CA GLN A 197 -6.17 7.00 6.45
C GLN A 197 -4.79 6.35 6.24
N ALA A 198 -4.68 5.39 5.31
CA ALA A 198 -3.40 4.83 4.94
C ALA A 198 -2.47 5.88 4.30
N ARG A 199 -2.98 6.70 3.37
CA ARG A 199 -2.22 7.81 2.78
C ARG A 199 -1.67 8.72 3.88
N ASP A 200 -2.54 9.20 4.76
CA ASP A 200 -2.18 10.14 5.82
C ASP A 200 -1.14 9.53 6.77
N PHE A 201 -1.29 8.24 7.11
CA PHE A 201 -0.28 7.51 7.87
C PHE A 201 1.10 7.55 7.19
N TYR A 202 1.18 7.20 5.91
CA TYR A 202 2.46 7.16 5.20
C TYR A 202 3.05 8.55 4.93
N VAL A 203 2.22 9.59 4.84
CA VAL A 203 2.70 10.98 4.73
C VAL A 203 3.20 11.47 6.09
N ASP A 204 2.37 11.43 7.12
CA ASP A 204 2.63 12.13 8.39
C ASP A 204 3.56 11.34 9.31
N ARG A 205 3.41 10.01 9.34
CA ARG A 205 4.17 9.14 10.26
C ARG A 205 5.45 8.61 9.64
N VAL A 206 5.44 8.33 8.34
CA VAL A 206 6.58 7.73 7.62
C VAL A 206 7.39 8.76 6.85
N GLY A 207 6.79 9.87 6.41
CA GLY A 207 7.50 10.88 5.61
C GLY A 207 7.66 10.51 4.14
N LEU A 208 6.70 9.76 3.58
CA LEU A 208 6.55 9.61 2.14
C LEU A 208 5.71 10.76 1.58
N THR A 209 5.66 10.88 0.25
CA THR A 209 4.86 11.89 -0.44
C THR A 209 3.91 11.22 -1.42
N GLU A 210 2.65 11.66 -1.43
CA GLU A 210 1.69 11.29 -2.47
C GLU A 210 2.18 11.84 -3.82
N ARG A 211 2.42 10.95 -4.77
CA ARG A 211 2.81 11.33 -6.14
C ARG A 211 1.61 11.38 -7.07
N GLN A 212 0.66 10.48 -6.86
CA GLN A 212 -0.49 10.33 -7.74
C GLN A 212 -1.62 9.59 -7.03
N PHE A 213 -2.85 9.99 -7.34
CA PHE A 213 -4.06 9.21 -7.10
C PHE A 213 -4.60 8.66 -8.42
N LEU A 214 -5.02 7.40 -8.42
CA LEU A 214 -5.67 6.73 -9.54
C LEU A 214 -6.95 6.07 -9.07
N SER A 215 -7.99 6.13 -9.90
CA SER A 215 -9.25 5.45 -9.69
C SER A 215 -9.59 4.65 -10.93
N THR A 216 -9.98 3.39 -10.73
CA THR A 216 -10.37 2.45 -11.77
C THR A 216 -11.74 1.85 -11.45
N ASP A 217 -12.31 1.08 -12.37
CA ASP A 217 -13.54 0.32 -12.10
C ASP A 217 -13.35 -0.77 -11.02
N GLN A 218 -12.12 -1.12 -10.65
CA GLN A 218 -11.82 -2.24 -9.75
C GLN A 218 -11.24 -1.84 -8.39
N TYR A 219 -10.47 -0.76 -8.36
CA TYR A 219 -9.76 -0.28 -7.18
C TYR A 219 -9.38 1.18 -7.34
N ASP A 220 -9.20 1.82 -6.20
CA ASP A 220 -8.55 3.12 -6.05
C ASP A 220 -7.14 2.92 -5.47
N GLU A 221 -6.20 3.78 -5.84
CA GLU A 221 -4.85 3.72 -5.30
C GLU A 221 -4.16 5.07 -5.19
N TYR A 222 -3.30 5.18 -4.17
CA TYR A 222 -2.28 6.21 -4.07
C TYR A 222 -0.91 5.62 -4.40
N ILE A 223 -0.16 6.31 -5.25
CA ILE A 223 1.25 6.03 -5.49
C ILE A 223 2.06 6.96 -4.59
N MET A 224 2.79 6.37 -3.66
CA MET A 224 3.66 7.05 -2.70
C MET A 224 5.11 6.94 -3.16
N GLY A 225 5.85 8.03 -3.01
CA GLY A 225 7.29 8.09 -3.30
C GLY A 225 8.06 8.76 -2.16
N THR A 226 9.38 8.77 -2.28
CA THR A 226 10.22 9.60 -1.42
C THR A 226 9.94 11.10 -1.70
N PRO A 227 10.12 12.03 -0.73
CA PRO A 227 9.83 13.45 -0.94
C PRO A 227 10.70 14.13 -2.02
N GLU A 228 11.94 13.68 -2.20
CA GLU A 228 12.83 14.22 -3.22
C GLU A 228 12.49 13.67 -4.62
N ASP A 229 12.71 14.46 -5.67
CA ASP A 229 12.56 14.00 -7.07
C ASP A 229 13.73 13.13 -7.53
N ILE A 230 14.03 12.10 -6.73
CA ILE A 230 14.99 11.05 -7.05
C ILE A 230 14.23 9.77 -7.44
N PRO A 231 14.72 9.00 -8.44
CA PRO A 231 14.16 7.69 -8.72
C PRO A 231 14.22 6.79 -7.48
N SER A 232 13.08 6.18 -7.12
CA SER A 232 12.99 5.23 -6.01
C SER A 232 11.93 4.18 -6.29
N LEU A 233 11.96 3.08 -5.54
CA LEU A 233 10.85 2.16 -5.48
C LEU A 233 9.62 2.91 -4.96
N SER A 234 8.48 2.78 -5.65
CA SER A 234 7.22 3.38 -5.18
C SER A 234 6.46 2.41 -4.29
N LEU A 235 5.77 2.94 -3.28
CA LEU A 235 4.78 2.20 -2.50
C LEU A 235 3.39 2.53 -3.03
N VAL A 236 2.62 1.53 -3.42
CA VAL A 236 1.22 1.69 -3.84
C VAL A 236 0.31 1.31 -2.67
N LEU A 237 -0.55 2.23 -2.26
CA LEU A 237 -1.64 1.95 -1.32
C LEU A 237 -2.87 1.66 -2.16
N MET A 238 -3.48 0.50 -1.99
CA MET A 238 -4.53 0.01 -2.89
C MET A 238 -5.80 -0.37 -2.12
N HIS A 239 -6.95 0.06 -2.60
CA HIS A 239 -8.25 -0.32 -2.04
C HIS A 239 -9.18 -0.80 -3.14
N TRP A 240 -9.67 -2.03 -3.05
CA TRP A 240 -10.59 -2.62 -4.02
C TRP A 240 -12.01 -2.04 -3.87
N THR A 241 -12.57 -1.59 -4.99
CA THR A 241 -13.86 -0.92 -5.08
C THR A 241 -14.89 -1.70 -5.92
N ASP A 242 -14.50 -2.85 -6.50
CA ASP A 242 -15.38 -3.74 -7.29
C ASP A 242 -16.42 -4.52 -6.48
N GLY A 243 -16.50 -4.28 -5.17
CA GLY A 243 -17.37 -5.02 -4.26
C GLY A 243 -16.83 -6.39 -3.83
N SER A 244 -15.60 -6.73 -4.19
CA SER A 244 -14.87 -7.78 -3.49
C SER A 244 -14.61 -7.40 -2.02
N GLU A 245 -14.34 -8.40 -1.19
CA GLU A 245 -13.96 -8.20 0.23
C GLU A 245 -12.55 -8.75 0.46
N PRO A 246 -11.49 -8.08 -0.02
CA PRO A 246 -10.12 -8.51 0.22
C PRO A 246 -9.78 -8.46 1.71
N ARG A 247 -8.84 -9.32 2.12
CA ARG A 247 -8.34 -9.30 3.49
C ARG A 247 -7.17 -8.32 3.60
N TYR A 248 -7.45 -7.13 4.12
CA TYR A 248 -6.45 -6.07 4.29
C TYR A 248 -5.47 -6.31 5.44
N ARG A 249 -5.88 -7.09 6.44
CA ARG A 249 -5.09 -7.30 7.67
C ARG A 249 -4.42 -8.65 7.75
N TYR A 250 -3.33 -8.70 8.53
CA TYR A 250 -2.57 -9.92 8.85
C TYR A 250 -1.98 -10.63 7.62
N ASN A 251 -1.62 -9.84 6.61
CA ASN A 251 -0.81 -10.29 5.49
C ASN A 251 0.65 -10.36 5.92
N GLU A 252 1.38 -11.37 5.47
CA GLU A 252 2.81 -11.53 5.77
C GLU A 252 3.66 -10.69 4.82
N THR A 253 3.44 -9.39 4.88
CA THR A 253 4.03 -8.38 4.03
C THR A 253 4.80 -7.38 4.89
N ARG A 254 5.96 -6.96 4.40
CA ARG A 254 6.81 -5.98 5.10
C ARG A 254 7.37 -4.96 4.13
N VAL A 255 7.24 -3.69 4.48
CA VAL A 255 7.83 -2.59 3.71
C VAL A 255 9.19 -2.25 4.31
N ARG A 256 10.23 -2.29 3.48
CA ARG A 256 11.59 -1.86 3.86
C ARG A 256 11.78 -0.40 3.51
N LEU A 257 12.23 0.35 4.50
CA LEU A 257 12.41 1.79 4.46
C LEU A 257 13.83 2.14 4.92
N ILE A 258 14.38 3.19 4.31
CA ILE A 258 15.44 3.99 4.91
C ILE A 258 14.83 5.32 5.31
N SER A 259 15.25 5.87 6.44
CA SER A 259 14.78 7.16 6.94
C SER A 259 15.96 8.00 7.42
N GLU A 260 15.89 9.32 7.20
CA GLU A 260 16.84 10.28 7.78
C GLU A 260 16.76 10.33 9.32
N ASN A 261 15.62 9.91 9.89
CA ASN A 261 15.42 9.78 11.33
C ASN A 261 14.63 8.49 11.65
N PRO A 262 15.31 7.34 11.66
CA PRO A 262 14.68 6.03 11.78
C PRO A 262 14.09 5.80 13.16
N GLU A 263 14.72 6.32 14.23
CA GLU A 263 14.20 6.23 15.60
C GLU A 263 12.83 6.92 15.72
N GLU A 264 12.70 8.12 15.15
CA GLU A 264 11.44 8.86 15.13
C GLU A 264 10.34 8.15 14.35
N VAL A 265 10.65 7.59 13.16
CA VAL A 265 9.67 6.82 12.39
C VAL A 265 9.24 5.57 13.17
N VAL A 266 10.18 4.87 13.83
CA VAL A 266 9.86 3.72 14.69
C VAL A 266 8.92 4.12 15.81
N GLU A 267 9.19 5.21 16.53
CA GLU A 267 8.34 5.72 17.61
C GLU A 267 6.92 6.03 17.12
N ARG A 268 6.80 6.71 15.97
CA ARG A 268 5.51 7.11 15.38
C ARG A 268 4.65 5.97 14.88
N THR A 269 5.27 4.84 14.58
CA THR A 269 4.63 3.69 13.92
C THR A 269 4.66 2.42 14.77
N TRP A 270 5.07 2.55 16.04
CA TRP A 270 5.05 1.46 17.01
C TRP A 270 3.62 1.14 17.48
N SER A 271 3.22 -0.12 17.34
CA SER A 271 2.01 -0.65 17.96
C SER A 271 2.38 -1.26 19.32
N GLU A 272 1.92 -0.65 20.41
CA GLU A 272 2.04 -1.23 21.75
C GLU A 272 1.25 -2.54 21.89
N GLU A 273 0.13 -2.66 21.16
CA GLU A 273 -0.70 -3.87 21.16
C GLU A 273 0.05 -5.06 20.56
N ASP A 274 0.74 -4.84 19.44
CA ASP A 274 1.42 -5.89 18.69
C ASP A 274 2.93 -5.99 18.99
N GLY A 275 3.47 -5.05 19.76
CA GLY A 275 4.89 -4.98 20.13
C GLY A 275 5.82 -4.87 18.93
N ARG A 276 5.40 -4.14 17.88
CA ARG A 276 6.14 -4.00 16.63
C ARG A 276 5.76 -2.74 15.85
N THR A 277 6.66 -2.32 14.99
CA THR A 277 6.44 -1.26 14.00
C THR A 277 5.58 -1.75 12.83
N GLN A 278 4.45 -1.08 12.58
CA GLN A 278 3.50 -1.48 11.53
C GLN A 278 2.61 -0.31 11.07
N ASP A 279 1.94 -0.48 9.94
CA ASP A 279 0.87 0.42 9.51
C ASP A 279 -0.49 0.11 10.17
N LEU A 280 -1.52 0.87 9.79
CA LEU A 280 -2.89 0.75 10.32
C LEU A 280 -3.58 -0.59 9.99
N ASP A 281 -3.08 -1.32 8.99
CA ASP A 281 -3.58 -2.63 8.58
C ASP A 281 -2.70 -3.79 9.05
N GLY A 282 -1.62 -3.49 9.78
CA GLY A 282 -0.72 -4.46 10.38
C GLY A 282 0.38 -4.98 9.45
N ASN A 283 0.61 -4.33 8.31
CA ASN A 283 1.80 -4.56 7.49
C ASN A 283 3.02 -4.09 8.28
N ARG A 284 4.06 -4.94 8.39
CA ARG A 284 5.23 -4.59 9.20
C ARG A 284 6.11 -3.57 8.47
N LEU A 285 6.68 -2.63 9.22
CA LEU A 285 7.68 -1.72 8.70
C LEU A 285 9.06 -2.13 9.20
N ILE A 286 10.04 -2.19 8.30
CA ILE A 286 11.46 -2.40 8.61
C ILE A 286 12.18 -1.10 8.24
N ILE A 287 12.64 -0.36 9.24
CA ILE A 287 13.22 0.96 9.07
C ILE A 287 14.69 0.89 9.45
N ASN A 288 15.57 1.32 8.54
CA ASN A 288 17.01 1.39 8.74
C ASN A 288 17.54 2.81 8.55
N ASP A 289 18.75 3.05 9.07
CA ASP A 289 19.43 4.34 9.04
C ASP A 289 20.19 4.58 7.72
N GLU A 290 20.64 3.50 7.07
CA GLU A 290 21.36 3.50 5.78
C GLU A 290 20.84 2.36 4.90
N PRO A 291 20.93 2.45 3.55
CA PRO A 291 20.66 1.30 2.70
C PRO A 291 21.52 0.14 3.21
N ALA A 292 20.91 -1.03 3.41
CA ALA A 292 21.67 -2.22 3.79
C ALA A 292 22.79 -2.40 2.77
N GLU A 293 24.05 -2.33 3.19
CA GLU A 293 25.17 -2.61 2.29
C GLU A 293 25.01 -4.05 1.78
N LEU A 294 24.45 -4.19 0.58
CA LEU A 294 24.45 -5.46 -0.14
C LEU A 294 25.89 -5.69 -0.57
N GLY A 295 26.51 -6.71 0.02
CA GLY A 295 27.95 -6.94 0.03
C GLY A 295 28.62 -6.76 -1.34
N SER A 296 29.75 -6.05 -1.32
CA SER A 296 30.73 -5.93 -2.41
C SER A 296 31.29 -7.27 -2.89
#